data_AF-A0A8I0CK05-F1
#
_entry.id   AF-A0A8I0CK05-F1
#
_cell.length_a   1.000
_cell.length_b   1.000
_cell.length_c   1.000
_cell.angle_alpha   90.00
_cell.angle_beta   90.00
_cell.angle_gamma   90.00
#
_symmetry.space_group_name_H-M   'P 1'
#
loop_
_entity.id
_entity.type
_entity.pdbx_description
1 polymer ?
#
loop_
_entity_poly.entity_id
_entity_poly.type
_entity_poly.pdbx_seq_one_letter_code
_entity_poly.pdbx_strand_id
1 'polypeptide(L)' 'MLTQVAALQSALKGVALALIDDHMQHCVVNAAKAGGEEAEAKLAEASAAIARLVR' A
#
# COMPACT_ATOMS: atom_id res chain seq x y z
N MET A 1 1.13 5.82 -28.85
CA MET A 1 2.20 5.72 -27.84
C MET A 1 1.74 6.18 -26.46
N LEU A 2 1.22 7.41 -26.27
CA LEU A 2 0.75 7.87 -24.94
C LEU A 2 -0.39 7.02 -24.33
N THR A 3 -1.30 6.48 -25.14
CA THR A 3 -2.39 5.60 -24.66
C THR A 3 -1.89 4.28 -24.07
N GLN A 4 -0.82 3.71 -24.62
CA GLN A 4 -0.22 2.48 -24.11
C GLN A 4 0.52 2.72 -22.79
N VAL A 5 1.18 3.88 -22.67
CA VAL A 5 1.82 4.31 -21.41
C VAL A 5 0.76 4.53 -20.32
N ALA A 6 -0.37 5.18 -20.65
CA ALA A 6 -1.47 5.37 -19.72
C ALA A 6 -2.10 4.04 -19.27
N ALA A 7 -2.25 3.07 -20.19
CA ALA A 7 -2.76 1.73 -19.87
C ALA A 7 -1.81 0.98 -18.90
N LEU A 8 -0.51 1.05 -19.15
CA LEU A 8 0.49 0.45 -18.25
C LEU A 8 0.51 1.13 -16.87
N GLN A 9 0.40 2.46 -16.81
CA GLN A 9 0.28 3.17 -15.53
C GLN A 9 -0.97 2.78 -14.75
N SER A 10 -2.11 2.59 -15.44
CA SER A 10 -3.35 2.11 -14.80
C SER A 10 -3.20 0.69 -14.26
N ALA A 11 -2.57 -0.21 -15.03
CA ALA A 11 -2.29 -1.57 -14.58
C ALA A 11 -1.37 -1.60 -13.35
N LEU A 12 -0.30 -0.80 -13.35
CA LEU A 12 0.62 -0.69 -12.21
C LEU A 12 -0.05 -0.12 -10.96
N LYS A 13 -0.96 0.85 -11.12
CA LYS A 13 -1.78 1.35 -9.99
C LYS A 13 -2.67 0.25 -9.41
N GLY A 14 -3.27 -0.58 -10.26
CA GLY A 14 -4.05 -1.74 -9.81
C GLY A 14 -3.23 -2.74 -9.03
N VAL A 15 -2.02 -3.08 -9.51
CA VAL A 15 -1.08 -3.96 -8.80
C VAL A 15 -0.63 -3.36 -7.47
N ALA A 16 -0.30 -2.07 -7.44
CA ALA A 16 0.10 -1.39 -6.22
C ALA A 16 -1.02 -1.38 -5.16
N LEU A 17 -2.27 -1.16 -5.57
CA LEU A 17 -3.42 -1.25 -4.67
C LEU A 17 -3.59 -2.66 -4.10
N ALA A 18 -3.46 -3.70 -4.95
CA ALA A 18 -3.56 -5.09 -4.50
C ALA A 18 -2.45 -5.45 -3.49
N LEU A 19 -1.22 -4.97 -3.69
CA LEU A 19 -0.10 -5.19 -2.76
C LEU A 19 -0.30 -4.46 -1.43
N ILE A 20 -0.84 -3.24 -1.45
CA ILE A 20 -1.16 -2.50 -0.22
C ILE A 20 -2.25 -3.24 0.56
N ASP A 21 -3.28 -3.75 -0.10
CA ASP A 21 -4.36 -4.50 0.56
C ASP A 21 -3.83 -5.78 1.23
N ASP A 22 -3.00 -6.56 0.54
CA ASP A 22 -2.33 -7.74 1.13
C ASP A 22 -1.47 -7.36 2.35
N HIS A 23 -0.68 -6.28 2.25
CA HIS A 23 0.13 -5.79 3.36
C HIS A 23 -0.71 -5.36 4.57
N MET A 24 -1.87 -4.73 4.33
CA MET A 24 -2.81 -4.37 5.39
C MET A 24 -3.33 -5.61 6.11
N GLN A 25 -3.72 -6.65 5.37
CA GLN A 25 -4.27 -7.89 5.95
C GLN A 25 -3.23 -8.72 6.72
N HIS A 26 -1.98 -8.77 6.26
CA HIS A 26 -0.95 -9.64 6.85
C HIS A 26 -0.01 -8.95 7.81
N CYS A 27 0.43 -7.72 7.53
CA CYS A 27 1.40 -7.03 8.37
C CYS A 27 0.70 -6.09 9.35
N VAL A 28 -0.22 -5.25 8.86
CA VAL A 28 -0.83 -4.19 9.69
C VAL A 28 -1.86 -4.77 10.67
N VAL A 29 -2.74 -5.68 10.24
CA VAL A 29 -3.71 -6.31 11.14
C VAL A 29 -3.02 -7.11 12.26
N ASN A 30 -1.93 -7.80 11.94
CA ASN A 30 -1.17 -8.56 12.94
C ASN A 30 -0.44 -7.62 13.91
N ALA A 31 0.22 -6.58 13.41
CA ALA A 31 0.85 -5.57 14.25
C ALA A 31 -0.17 -4.82 15.12
N ALA A 32 -1.34 -4.48 14.58
CA ALA A 32 -2.42 -3.83 15.33
C ALA A 32 -2.95 -4.69 16.48
N LYS A 33 -2.99 -6.02 16.30
CA LYS A 33 -3.34 -6.95 17.39
C LYS A 33 -2.25 -7.06 18.44
N ALA A 34 -0.97 -6.96 18.05
CA ALA A 34 0.16 -6.96 18.97
C ALA A 34 0.26 -5.64 19.77
N GLY A 35 -0.14 -4.52 19.15
CA GLY A 35 -0.13 -3.19 19.75
C GLY A 35 1.26 -2.59 19.90
N GLY A 36 1.34 -1.45 20.59
CA GLY A 36 2.60 -0.77 20.90
C GLY A 36 3.33 -0.19 19.68
N GLU A 37 4.65 -0.08 19.80
CA GLU A 37 5.52 0.60 18.84
C GLU A 37 5.51 -0.07 17.45
N GLU A 38 5.37 -1.39 17.39
CA GLU A 38 5.29 -2.13 16.12
C GLU A 38 4.00 -1.79 15.35
N ALA A 39 2.88 -1.64 16.05
CA ALA A 39 1.62 -1.23 15.43
C ALA A 39 1.73 0.18 14.84
N GLU A 40 2.29 1.12 15.59
CA GLU A 40 2.48 2.50 15.14
C GLU A 40 3.44 2.58 13.94
N ALA A 41 4.54 1.83 13.98
CA ALA A 41 5.50 1.77 12.89
C ALA A 41 4.86 1.22 11.61
N LYS A 42 4.07 0.14 11.70
CA LYS A 42 3.40 -0.47 10.54
C LYS A 42 2.28 0.38 9.97
N LEU A 43 1.54 1.09 10.82
CA LEU A 43 0.55 2.08 10.38
C LEU A 43 1.19 3.27 9.66
N ALA A 44 2.33 3.76 10.16
CA ALA A 44 3.08 4.83 9.52
C ALA A 44 3.65 4.40 8.15
N GLU A 45 4.18 3.18 8.05
CA GLU A 45 4.67 2.58 6.81
C GLU A 45 3.55 2.53 5.74
N ALA A 46 2.40 1.95 6.09
CA ALA A 46 1.25 1.86 5.18
C ALA A 46 0.76 3.24 4.73
N SER A 47 0.66 4.19 5.66
CA SER A 47 0.23 5.56 5.35
C SER A 47 1.19 6.27 4.39
N ALA A 48 2.51 6.09 4.57
CA ALA A 48 3.51 6.65 3.68
C ALA A 48 3.45 6.02 2.27
N ALA A 49 3.19 4.72 2.18
CA ALA A 49 3.05 4.00 0.91
C ALA A 49 1.81 4.47 0.13
N ILE A 50 0.65 4.62 0.80
CA ILE A 50 -0.57 5.16 0.20
C ILE A 50 -0.34 6.60 -0.30
N ALA A 51 0.33 7.45 0.49
CA ALA A 51 0.61 8.82 0.09
C ALA A 51 1.49 8.93 -1.17
N ARG A 52 2.38 7.94 -1.41
CA ARG A 52 3.18 7.86 -2.64
C ARG A 52 2.38 7.37 -3.84
N LEU A 53 1.37 6.51 -3.62
CA LEU A 53 0.54 5.94 -4.68
C LEU A 53 -0.51 6.93 -5.22
N VAL A 54 -1.00 7.82 -4.37
CA VAL A 54 -2.02 8.82 -4.74
C VAL A 54 -1.41 10.06 -5.44
N ARG A 55 -0.10 10.27 -5.32
CA ARG A 55 0.64 11.29 -6.09
C ARG A 55 0.95 10.81 -7.50
#